data_AF-A0A1I4CTM6-F1
#
_entry.id   AF-A0A1I4CTM6-F1
#
_cell.length_a   1.000
_cell.length_b   1.000
_cell.length_c   1.000
_cell.angle_alpha   90.00
_cell.angle_beta   90.00
_cell.angle_gamma   90.00
#
_symmetry.space_group_name_H-M   'P 1'
#
loop_
_entity.id
_entity.type
_entity.pdbx_description
1 polymer ?
#
loop_
_entity_poly.entity_id
_entity_poly.type
_entity_poly.pdbx_seq_one_letter_code
_entity_poly.pdbx_strand_id
1 'polypeptide(L)'
;MSHHWTHIKFAAVNAVCLPRLPSLVAQWLPDGRMHGREWVALNPTRADRRAGSFRINLENGLWADFATDDRGGDPISLYAYLNRLSQAAAARELATSLGVAA
;
A
#
# COMPACT_ATOMS: atom_id res chain seq x y z
N MET A 1 19.94 -11.40 27.79
CA MET A 1 18.72 -11.27 26.96
C MET A 1 19.11 -10.54 25.69
N SER A 2 19.29 -11.26 24.60
CA SER A 2 19.71 -10.69 23.32
C SER A 2 18.50 -9.95 22.72
N HIS A 3 18.55 -8.62 22.66
CA HIS A 3 17.60 -7.87 21.85
C HIS A 3 18.00 -8.06 20.38
N HIS A 4 17.35 -9.00 19.69
CA HIS A 4 17.46 -9.11 18.24
C HIS A 4 16.68 -7.93 17.64
N TRP A 5 17.40 -6.86 17.30
CA TRP A 5 16.81 -5.75 16.57
C TRP A 5 16.75 -6.15 15.09
N THR A 6 15.62 -6.70 14.66
CA THR A 6 15.41 -7.01 13.25
C THR A 6 15.20 -5.69 12.51
N HIS A 7 16.22 -5.29 11.76
CA HIS A 7 16.22 -4.04 11.01
C HIS A 7 15.37 -4.19 9.74
N ILE A 8 14.10 -3.76 9.79
CA ILE A 8 13.18 -3.84 8.65
C ILE A 8 13.77 -3.15 7.43
N LYS A 9 13.95 -3.89 6.34
CA LYS A 9 14.41 -3.36 5.05
C LYS A 9 13.26 -2.81 4.21
N PHE A 10 12.74 -1.63 4.57
CA PHE A 10 11.67 -0.95 3.83
C PHE A 10 11.92 -0.85 2.32
N ALA A 11 13.14 -0.46 1.92
CA ALA A 11 13.50 -0.35 0.51
C ALA A 11 13.41 -1.70 -0.24
N ALA A 12 13.80 -2.80 0.40
CA ALA A 12 13.72 -4.13 -0.21
C ALA A 12 12.25 -4.58 -0.35
N VAL A 13 11.43 -4.33 0.66
CA VAL A 13 9.98 -4.62 0.61
C VAL A 13 9.32 -3.80 -0.50
N ASN A 14 9.55 -2.48 -0.56
CA ASN A 14 9.01 -1.61 -1.61
C ASN A 14 9.45 -2.05 -3.01
N ALA A 15 10.73 -2.42 -3.20
CA ALA A 15 11.24 -2.90 -4.47
C ALA A 15 10.56 -4.20 -4.95
N VAL A 16 10.12 -5.05 -4.02
CA VAL A 16 9.37 -6.28 -4.34
C VAL A 16 7.88 -5.99 -4.57
N CYS A 17 7.30 -5.05 -3.82
CA CYS A 17 5.90 -4.64 -3.97
C CYS A 17 5.64 -3.95 -5.31
N LEU A 18 6.49 -2.99 -5.71
CA LEU A 18 6.23 -2.12 -6.85
C LEU A 18 5.93 -2.87 -8.17
N PRO A 19 6.74 -3.85 -8.63
CA PRO A 19 6.42 -4.59 -9.85
C PRO A 19 5.18 -5.51 -9.72
N ARG A 20 4.74 -5.79 -8.49
CA ARG A 20 3.53 -6.59 -8.19
C ARG A 20 2.32 -5.72 -7.87
N LEU A 21 2.49 -4.40 -7.87
CA LEU A 21 1.50 -3.46 -7.35
C LEU A 21 0.13 -3.61 -8.04
N PRO A 22 0.00 -3.83 -9.36
CA PRO A 22 -1.30 -4.07 -9.99
C PRO A 22 -2.08 -5.25 -9.38
N SER A 23 -1.40 -6.35 -9.09
CA SER A 23 -2.02 -7.53 -8.45
C SER A 23 -2.32 -7.29 -6.98
N LEU A 24 -1.43 -6.59 -6.27
CA LEU A 24 -1.61 -6.25 -4.85
C LEU A 24 -2.80 -5.31 -4.65
N VAL A 25 -2.92 -4.23 -5.44
CA VAL A 25 -4.06 -3.32 -5.30
C VAL A 25 -5.38 -3.96 -5.72
N ALA A 26 -5.36 -4.89 -6.68
CA ALA A 26 -6.55 -5.67 -7.03
C ALA A 26 -6.98 -6.60 -5.88
N GLN A 27 -6.03 -7.09 -5.07
CA GLN A 27 -6.34 -7.86 -3.86
C GLN A 27 -6.84 -6.97 -2.72
N TRP A 28 -6.19 -5.82 -2.49
CA TRP A 28 -6.50 -4.94 -1.36
C TRP A 28 -7.76 -4.08 -1.59
N LEU A 29 -8.04 -3.75 -2.85
CA LEU A 29 -9.11 -2.87 -3.30
C LEU A 29 -9.85 -3.53 -4.47
N PRO A 30 -10.58 -4.64 -4.24
CA PRO A 30 -11.14 -5.49 -5.31
C PRO A 30 -12.19 -4.79 -6.16
N ASP A 31 -12.89 -3.79 -5.63
CA ASP A 31 -13.87 -2.98 -6.37
C ASP A 31 -13.22 -1.84 -7.19
N GLY A 32 -11.89 -1.73 -7.11
CA GLY A 32 -11.14 -0.75 -7.88
C GLY A 32 -10.98 -1.17 -9.35
N ARG A 33 -10.52 -0.22 -10.15
CA ARG A 33 -10.30 -0.42 -11.58
C ARG A 33 -9.07 0.31 -12.06
N MET A 34 -8.42 -0.26 -13.07
CA MET A 34 -7.31 0.39 -13.76
C MET A 34 -7.83 1.53 -14.66
N HIS A 35 -7.21 2.70 -14.54
CA HIS A 35 -7.41 3.87 -15.37
C HIS A 35 -6.03 4.37 -15.82
N GLY A 36 -5.61 3.96 -17.02
CA GLY A 36 -4.27 4.25 -17.51
C GLY A 36 -3.22 3.65 -16.59
N ARG A 37 -2.43 4.49 -15.92
CA ARG A 37 -1.38 4.11 -14.97
C ARG A 37 -1.84 4.16 -13.51
N GLU A 38 -3.11 4.49 -13.27
CA GLU A 38 -3.66 4.60 -11.92
C GLU A 38 -4.63 3.44 -11.63
N TRP A 39 -4.63 2.96 -10.39
CA TRP A 39 -5.74 2.22 -9.81
C TRP A 39 -6.66 3.18 -9.11
N VAL A 40 -7.93 3.19 -9.49
CA VAL A 40 -8.95 4.07 -8.92
C VAL A 40 -9.95 3.22 -8.17
N ALA A 41 -10.12 3.48 -6.88
CA ALA A 41 -11.00 2.71 -6.00
C ALA A 41 -11.87 3.61 -5.13
N LEU A 42 -12.82 2.99 -4.43
CA LEU A 42 -13.45 3.59 -3.26
C LEU A 42 -12.47 3.46 -2.08
N ASN A 43 -12.31 4.52 -1.29
CA ASN A 43 -11.47 4.44 -0.11
C ASN A 43 -12.23 3.69 1.01
N PRO A 44 -11.75 2.53 1.48
CA PRO A 44 -12.43 1.78 2.54
C PRO A 44 -12.36 2.47 3.92
N THR A 45 -11.54 3.50 4.09
CA THR A 45 -11.40 4.21 5.37
C THR A 45 -12.42 5.34 5.55
N ARG A 46 -13.23 5.66 4.54
CA ARG A 46 -14.28 6.68 4.60
C ARG A 46 -15.68 6.08 4.51
N ALA A 47 -16.68 6.87 4.91
CA ALA A 47 -18.09 6.49 4.86
C ALA A 47 -18.82 6.90 3.55
N ASP A 48 -18.17 7.64 2.65
CA ASP A 48 -18.78 8.05 1.38
C ASP A 48 -18.74 6.94 0.30
N ARG A 49 -19.57 7.07 -0.74
CA ARG A 49 -19.84 6.02 -1.72
C ARG A 49 -19.32 6.31 -3.14
N ARG A 50 -18.47 7.32 -3.33
CA ARG A 50 -18.04 7.75 -4.68
C ARG A 50 -16.58 7.43 -4.93
N ALA A 51 -16.34 6.39 -5.73
CA ALA A 51 -15.00 6.12 -6.28
C ALA A 51 -14.52 7.29 -7.15
N GLY A 52 -13.22 7.57 -7.15
CA GLY A 52 -12.59 8.56 -8.03
C GLY A 52 -11.55 9.47 -7.38
N SER A 53 -11.69 9.72 -6.06
CA SER A 53 -10.74 10.53 -5.29
C SER A 53 -9.58 9.72 -4.73
N PHE A 54 -9.77 8.41 -4.50
CA PHE A 54 -8.71 7.53 -4.06
C PHE A 54 -8.01 6.88 -5.24
N ARG A 55 -6.75 7.25 -5.43
CA ARG A 55 -5.94 6.88 -6.59
C ARG A 55 -4.56 6.40 -6.17
N ILE A 56 -4.10 5.36 -6.85
CA ILE A 56 -2.78 4.75 -6.65
C ILE A 56 -2.07 4.73 -7.99
N ASN A 57 -0.92 5.35 -8.09
CA ASN A 57 -0.08 5.29 -9.28
C ASN A 57 0.70 3.96 -9.29
N LEU A 58 0.46 3.15 -10.32
CA LEU A 58 1.01 1.80 -10.44
C LEU A 58 2.49 1.77 -10.83
N GLU A 59 3.04 2.87 -11.34
CA GLU A 59 4.44 2.97 -11.75
C GLU A 59 5.38 3.30 -10.59
N ASN A 60 4.94 4.14 -9.65
CA ASN A 60 5.78 4.63 -8.56
C ASN A 60 5.25 4.32 -7.16
N GLY A 61 4.03 3.79 -7.03
CA GLY A 61 3.44 3.43 -5.75
C GLY A 61 2.92 4.61 -4.91
N LEU A 62 2.99 5.83 -5.45
CA LEU A 62 2.36 7.00 -4.81
C LEU A 62 0.85 6.81 -4.79
N TRP A 63 0.21 7.24 -3.71
CA TRP A 63 -1.24 7.24 -3.61
C TRP A 63 -1.74 8.47 -2.89
N ALA A 64 -2.97 8.85 -3.21
CA ALA A 64 -3.65 9.95 -2.56
C ALA A 64 -5.15 9.69 -2.54
N ASP A 65 -5.78 10.20 -1.48
CA ASP A 65 -7.19 10.48 -1.42
C ASP A 65 -7.40 12.00 -1.53
N PHE A 66 -7.80 12.45 -2.71
CA PHE A 66 -8.04 13.89 -2.96
C PHE A 66 -9.25 14.46 -2.20
N ALA A 67 -10.09 13.62 -1.57
CA ALA A 67 -11.22 14.09 -0.77
C ALA A 67 -10.84 14.37 0.69
N THR A 68 -9.86 13.67 1.24
CA THR A 68 -9.41 13.81 2.63
C THR A 68 -8.00 14.39 2.75
N ASP A 69 -7.29 14.56 1.64
CA ASP A 69 -5.89 14.98 1.58
C ASP A 69 -4.89 13.97 2.20
N ASP A 70 -5.39 12.77 2.54
CA ASP A 70 -4.56 11.62 2.89
C ASP A 70 -3.70 11.21 1.70
N ARG A 71 -2.42 10.91 1.94
CA ARG A 71 -1.49 10.54 0.88
C ARG A 71 -0.35 9.70 1.42
N GLY A 72 0.30 8.99 0.52
CA GLY A 72 1.48 8.20 0.85
C GLY A 72 2.42 7.99 -0.32
N GLY A 73 3.66 7.68 0.05
CA GLY A 73 4.80 7.68 -0.87
C GLY A 73 5.11 6.32 -1.48
N ASP A 74 4.52 5.23 -0.98
CA ASP A 74 4.92 3.89 -1.38
C ASP A 74 3.85 2.80 -1.07
N PRO A 75 4.03 1.57 -1.58
CA PRO A 75 3.11 0.46 -1.31
C PRO A 75 3.00 0.06 0.17
N ILE A 76 4.05 0.23 0.98
CA ILE A 76 4.01 -0.07 2.41
C ILE A 76 3.09 0.93 3.12
N SER A 77 3.19 2.21 2.79
CA SER A 77 2.36 3.25 3.38
C SER A 77 0.90 3.12 2.93
N LEU A 78 0.65 2.63 1.72
CA LEU A 78 -0.69 2.27 1.25
C LEU A 78 -1.26 1.12 2.08
N TYR A 79 -0.52 0.02 2.19
CA TYR A 79 -0.95 -1.13 2.97
C TYR A 79 -1.18 -0.77 4.44
N ALA A 80 -0.29 0.06 5.02
CA ALA A 80 -0.43 0.59 6.37
C ALA A 80 -1.73 1.38 6.55
N TYR A 81 -2.05 2.27 5.60
CA TYR A 81 -3.27 3.06 5.62
C TYR A 81 -4.52 2.19 5.55
N LEU A 82 -4.57 1.25 4.62
CA LEU A 82 -5.72 0.36 4.42
C LEU A 82 -5.99 -0.55 5.64
N ASN A 83 -4.93 -0.99 6.32
CA ASN A 83 -5.02 -1.92 7.45
C ASN A 83 -4.92 -1.24 8.83
N ARG A 84 -4.81 0.10 8.89
CA ARG A 84 -4.61 0.87 10.12
C ARG A 84 -3.38 0.42 10.93
N LEU A 85 -2.30 0.12 10.23
CA LEU A 85 -1.04 -0.33 10.81
C LEU A 85 -0.02 0.80 10.88
N SER A 86 0.97 0.65 11.77
CA SER A 86 2.23 1.41 11.60
C SER A 86 2.97 0.94 10.35
N GLN A 87 3.79 1.81 9.74
CA GLN A 87 4.59 1.40 8.58
C GLN A 87 5.52 0.21 8.90
N ALA A 88 6.05 0.14 10.12
CA ALA A 88 6.87 -0.99 10.56
C ALA A 88 6.08 -2.30 10.65
N ALA A 89 4.82 -2.27 11.09
CA ALA A 89 3.98 -3.46 11.09
C ALA A 89 3.61 -3.87 9.66
N ALA A 90 3.18 -2.92 8.82
CA ALA A 90 2.87 -3.14 7.42
C ALA A 90 4.04 -3.74 6.62
N ALA A 91 5.25 -3.19 6.80
CA ALA A 91 6.45 -3.71 6.14
C ALA A 91 6.77 -5.15 6.56
N ARG A 92 6.56 -5.52 7.83
CA ARG A 92 6.78 -6.90 8.31
C ARG A 92 5.75 -7.88 7.74
N GLU A 93 4.48 -7.48 7.69
CA GLU A 93 3.43 -8.29 7.08
C GLU A 93 3.71 -8.51 5.60
N LEU A 94 3.97 -7.44 4.85
CA LEU A 94 4.32 -7.54 3.43
C LEU A 94 5.59 -8.35 3.20
N ALA A 95 6.64 -8.17 4.01
CA ALA A 95 7.85 -8.97 3.91
C ALA A 95 7.56 -10.46 4.09
N THR A 96 6.73 -10.81 5.08
CA THR A 96 6.32 -12.19 5.34
C THR A 96 5.51 -12.76 4.18
N SER A 97 4.48 -12.04 3.71
CA SER A 97 3.61 -12.48 2.62
C SER A 97 4.34 -12.60 1.28
N LEU A 98 5.38 -11.80 1.06
CA LEU A 98 6.15 -11.77 -0.19
C LEU A 98 7.45 -12.60 -0.12
N GLY A 99 7.77 -13.22 1.02
CA GLY A 99 8.99 -14.00 1.21
C GLY A 99 10.27 -13.16 1.19
N VAL A 100 10.20 -11.88 1.60
CA VAL A 100 11.35 -10.98 1.70
C VAL A 100 11.93 -11.07 3.11
N ALA A 101 13.25 -11.23 3.24
CA ALA A 101 13.91 -11.16 4.54
C ALA A 101 13.74 -9.73 5.12
N ALA A 102 12.99 -9.63 6.22
CA ALA A 102 12.76 -8.38 6.96
C ALA A 102 14.06 -7.82 7.54
#